data_AF-A0A3D5S6C2-F1
#
_entry.id   AF-A0A3D5S6C2-F1
#
_cell.length_a   1.000
_cell.length_b   1.000
_cell.length_c   1.000
_cell.angle_alpha   90.00
_cell.angle_beta   90.00
_cell.angle_gamma   90.00
#
_symmetry.space_group_name_H-M   'P 1'
#
loop_
_entity.id
_entity.type
_entity.pdbx_description
1 polymer ?
#
loop_
_entity_poly.entity_id
_entity_poly.type
_entity_poly.pdbx_seq_one_letter_code
_entity_poly.pdbx_strand_id
1 'polypeptide(L)'
;MKKLLGYLLEFQRKHFDLKLYLITAVFITCWIAFNYALDFEDSYLDSLRGDFLYWPAMFFWMLIPFLGVVTILIVLRKTENVFRQKRFWLMAVIGFAILSTDRTFSWYGFMRAYLTPVDFRFFARCINWSLSLFVDVLPLLMVYRIFESERPRTYYGLSLQKTDLRPYFQLLLVAIVIIGIGSFFSDIKAYYPRYQHSGGDRFADAHGLPVWVSVLIYELCYGSDFVAVELFFRGFLIHAFVKMLGGYAVFPMVATYAFLHFGKPLTETVSSVFGGYILGVVSYKTNNVWGGIIIHMGVAWSMEIFGYLQRLM
;
A
#
# COMPACT_ATOMS: atom_id res chain seq x y z
N MET A 1 22.06 0.01 -7.93
CA MET A 1 21.49 1.13 -8.69
C MET A 1 21.43 0.86 -10.20
N LYS A 2 22.54 0.53 -10.89
CA LYS A 2 22.54 0.28 -12.36
C LYS A 2 21.45 -0.71 -12.84
N LYS A 3 21.23 -1.79 -12.08
CA LYS A 3 20.21 -2.82 -12.38
C LYS A 3 18.77 -2.27 -12.31
N LEU A 4 18.42 -1.55 -11.26
CA LEU A 4 17.08 -0.94 -11.09
C LEU A 4 16.82 0.12 -12.15
N LEU A 5 17.82 0.97 -12.44
CA LEU A 5 17.73 1.94 -13.52
C LEU A 5 17.52 1.24 -14.88
N GLY A 6 18.20 0.12 -15.11
CA GLY A 6 18.00 -0.71 -16.30
C GLY A 6 16.55 -1.19 -16.44
N TYR A 7 15.93 -1.66 -15.37
CA TYR A 7 14.52 -2.06 -15.37
C TYR A 7 13.57 -0.93 -15.72
N LEU A 8 13.78 0.26 -15.14
CA LEU A 8 12.99 1.44 -15.45
C LEU A 8 13.16 1.86 -16.91
N LEU A 9 14.41 1.94 -17.41
CA LEU A 9 14.69 2.31 -18.80
C LEU A 9 14.08 1.31 -19.79
N GLU A 10 14.19 0.01 -19.52
CA GLU A 10 13.60 -1.02 -20.37
C GLU A 10 12.07 -0.97 -20.36
N PHE A 11 11.46 -0.68 -19.21
CA PHE A 11 10.02 -0.47 -19.13
C PHE A 11 9.60 0.74 -19.96
N GLN A 12 10.29 1.88 -19.83
CA GLN A 12 10.00 3.08 -20.61
C GLN A 12 10.13 2.83 -22.11
N ARG A 13 11.19 2.13 -22.56
CA ARG A 13 11.36 1.80 -23.98
C ARG A 13 10.18 1.02 -24.57
N LYS A 14 9.50 0.20 -23.76
CA LYS A 14 8.40 -0.66 -24.22
C LYS A 14 7.01 -0.05 -24.00
N HIS A 15 6.83 0.74 -22.95
CA HIS A 15 5.52 1.16 -22.47
C HIS A 15 5.33 2.67 -22.36
N PHE A 16 6.35 3.48 -22.72
CA PHE A 16 6.20 4.93 -22.71
C PHE A 16 5.23 5.39 -23.79
N ASP A 17 4.25 6.18 -23.38
CA ASP A 17 3.35 6.91 -24.26
C ASP A 17 2.95 8.21 -23.56
N LEU A 18 3.33 9.35 -24.12
CA LEU A 18 3.12 10.64 -23.47
C LEU A 18 1.63 10.90 -23.15
N LYS A 19 0.72 10.51 -24.05
CA LYS A 19 -0.72 10.73 -23.84
C LYS A 19 -1.24 9.89 -22.68
N LEU A 20 -0.83 8.62 -22.59
CA LEU A 20 -1.16 7.75 -21.46
C LEU A 20 -0.70 8.37 -20.14
N TYR A 21 0.58 8.79 -20.06
CA TYR A 21 1.13 9.37 -18.84
C TYR A 21 0.40 10.64 -18.42
N LEU A 22 0.17 11.57 -19.36
CA LEU A 22 -0.52 12.82 -19.07
C LEU A 22 -1.96 12.58 -18.63
N ILE A 23 -2.72 11.73 -19.33
CA ILE A 23 -4.11 11.46 -18.99
C ILE A 23 -4.22 10.73 -17.64
N THR A 24 -3.36 9.74 -17.37
CA THR A 24 -3.33 9.06 -16.06
C THR A 24 -2.89 10.01 -14.94
N ALA A 25 -1.89 10.88 -15.18
CA ALA A 25 -1.46 11.86 -14.19
C ALA A 25 -2.55 12.87 -13.87
N VAL A 26 -3.24 13.41 -14.88
CA VAL A 26 -4.39 14.30 -14.70
C VAL A 26 -5.51 13.57 -13.94
N PHE A 27 -5.83 12.33 -14.32
CA PHE A 27 -6.84 11.53 -13.63
C PHE A 27 -6.53 11.36 -12.13
N ILE A 28 -5.32 10.92 -11.79
CA ILE A 28 -4.88 10.75 -10.39
C ILE A 28 -4.87 12.10 -9.66
N THR A 29 -4.37 13.16 -10.30
CA THR A 29 -4.31 14.50 -9.71
C THR A 29 -5.70 15.04 -9.41
N CYS A 30 -6.68 14.85 -10.31
CA CYS A 30 -8.06 15.26 -10.07
C CYS A 30 -8.66 14.54 -8.86
N TRP A 31 -8.38 13.25 -8.69
CA TRP A 31 -8.86 12.49 -7.52
C TRP A 31 -8.16 12.87 -6.22
N ILE A 32 -6.84 13.12 -6.25
CA ILE A 32 -6.12 13.68 -5.10
C ILE A 32 -6.71 15.05 -4.74
N ALA A 33 -6.86 15.95 -5.71
CA ALA A 33 -7.44 17.27 -5.49
C ALA A 33 -8.87 17.18 -4.92
N PHE A 34 -9.71 16.30 -5.48
CA PHE A 34 -11.06 16.04 -4.98
C PHE A 34 -11.05 15.56 -3.52
N ASN A 35 -10.24 14.54 -3.20
CA ASN A 35 -10.21 13.97 -1.86
C ASN A 35 -9.71 14.97 -0.82
N TYR A 36 -8.63 15.71 -1.10
CA TYR A 36 -8.06 16.67 -0.14
C TYR A 36 -8.81 18.00 -0.07
N ALA A 37 -9.56 18.40 -1.12
CA ALA A 37 -10.38 19.60 -1.06
C ALA A 37 -11.68 19.38 -0.28
N LEU A 38 -12.25 18.17 -0.34
CA LEU A 38 -13.50 17.83 0.33
C LEU A 38 -13.33 16.96 1.58
N ASP A 39 -12.09 16.56 1.89
CA ASP A 39 -11.78 15.56 2.92
C ASP A 39 -12.63 14.28 2.75
N PHE A 40 -12.79 13.83 1.50
CA PHE A 40 -13.89 12.92 1.14
C PHE A 40 -13.83 11.58 1.88
N GLU A 41 -12.67 10.93 1.90
CA GLU A 41 -12.52 9.65 2.58
C GLU A 41 -12.77 9.75 4.09
N ASP A 42 -12.12 10.69 4.77
CA ASP A 42 -12.18 10.82 6.23
C ASP A 42 -13.53 11.38 6.70
N SER A 43 -14.10 12.35 5.97
CA SER A 43 -15.37 13.00 6.36
C SER A 43 -16.62 12.25 5.90
N TYR A 44 -16.60 11.56 4.75
CA TYR A 44 -17.80 10.91 4.20
C TYR A 44 -17.74 9.39 4.30
N LEU A 45 -16.66 8.74 3.85
CA LEU A 45 -16.60 7.28 3.87
C LEU A 45 -16.42 6.75 5.29
N ASP A 46 -15.52 7.35 6.06
CA ASP A 46 -15.28 6.98 7.46
C ASP A 46 -16.47 7.29 8.38
N SER A 47 -17.38 8.19 7.96
CA SER A 47 -18.66 8.44 8.66
C SER A 47 -19.60 7.22 8.65
N LEU A 48 -19.43 6.33 7.66
CA LEU A 48 -20.19 5.08 7.57
C LEU A 48 -19.63 3.99 8.48
N ARG A 49 -18.49 4.21 9.18
CA ARG A 49 -17.85 3.16 9.98
C ARG A 49 -18.83 2.56 11.01
N GLY A 50 -19.04 1.25 10.93
CA GLY A 50 -20.01 0.52 11.74
C GLY A 50 -21.36 0.26 11.05
N ASP A 51 -21.64 0.96 9.95
CA ASP A 51 -22.77 0.70 9.06
C ASP A 51 -22.43 -0.42 8.06
N PHE A 52 -23.44 -1.20 7.67
CA PHE A 52 -23.32 -2.22 6.63
C PHE A 52 -22.94 -1.64 5.26
N LEU A 53 -23.23 -0.35 5.02
CA LEU A 53 -22.89 0.37 3.79
C LEU A 53 -21.41 0.76 3.69
N TYR A 54 -20.65 0.70 4.78
CA TYR A 54 -19.23 1.07 4.75
C TYR A 54 -18.40 0.17 3.84
N TRP A 55 -18.58 -1.14 3.95
CA TRP A 55 -17.89 -2.13 3.13
C TRP A 55 -18.15 -1.96 1.61
N PRO A 56 -19.41 -1.88 1.12
CA PRO A 56 -19.65 -1.69 -0.30
C PRO A 56 -19.19 -0.31 -0.78
N ALA A 57 -19.34 0.75 0.02
CA ALA A 57 -18.82 2.07 -0.33
C ALA A 57 -17.30 2.05 -0.51
N MET A 58 -16.58 1.40 0.41
CA MET A 58 -15.12 1.28 0.37
C MET A 58 -14.63 0.35 -0.75
N PHE A 59 -15.39 -0.69 -1.08
CA PHE A 59 -15.15 -1.55 -2.23
C PHE A 59 -15.16 -0.75 -3.54
N PHE A 60 -16.22 0.05 -3.77
CA PHE A 60 -16.31 0.86 -4.98
C PHE A 60 -15.28 1.98 -4.98
N TRP A 61 -15.03 2.62 -3.83
CA TRP A 61 -14.02 3.66 -3.68
C TRP A 61 -12.63 3.20 -4.14
N MET A 62 -12.21 2.00 -3.71
CA MET A 62 -10.92 1.44 -4.10
C MET A 62 -10.92 0.90 -5.54
N LEU A 63 -12.05 0.40 -6.05
CA LEU A 63 -12.17 -0.15 -7.40
C LEU A 63 -12.20 0.93 -8.50
N ILE A 64 -12.80 2.09 -8.25
CA ILE A 64 -12.94 3.20 -9.22
C ILE A 64 -11.62 3.63 -9.87
N PRO A 65 -10.53 3.93 -9.13
CA PRO A 65 -9.27 4.34 -9.77
C PRO A 65 -8.70 3.26 -10.68
N PHE A 66 -8.85 1.99 -10.30
CA PHE A 66 -8.41 0.86 -11.10
C PHE A 66 -9.15 0.80 -12.43
N LEU A 67 -10.49 0.81 -12.38
CA LEU A 67 -11.33 0.76 -13.58
C LEU A 67 -11.18 2.01 -14.45
N GLY A 68 -11.00 3.18 -13.83
CA GLY A 68 -10.75 4.44 -14.54
C GLY A 68 -9.49 4.38 -15.39
N VAL A 69 -8.38 3.90 -14.83
CA VAL A 69 -7.14 3.75 -15.59
C VAL A 69 -7.18 2.60 -16.59
N VAL A 70 -7.85 1.48 -16.29
CA VAL A 70 -8.08 0.42 -17.29
C VAL A 70 -8.89 0.97 -18.47
N THR A 71 -9.88 1.82 -18.21
CA THR A 71 -10.66 2.48 -19.27
C THR A 71 -9.77 3.39 -20.12
N ILE A 72 -8.88 4.17 -19.50
CA ILE A 72 -7.89 4.99 -20.22
C ILE A 72 -7.01 4.10 -21.13
N LEU A 73 -6.54 2.96 -20.63
CA LEU A 73 -5.74 2.02 -21.43
C LEU A 73 -6.51 1.47 -22.64
N ILE A 74 -7.80 1.14 -22.47
CA ILE A 74 -8.66 0.64 -23.56
C ILE A 74 -8.91 1.76 -24.60
N VAL A 75 -9.27 2.97 -24.15
CA VAL A 75 -9.56 4.11 -25.04
C VAL A 75 -8.32 4.50 -25.85
N LEU A 76 -7.14 4.47 -25.24
CA LEU A 76 -5.86 4.74 -25.90
C LEU A 76 -5.30 3.54 -26.67
N ARG A 77 -6.07 2.44 -26.78
CA ARG A 77 -5.71 1.21 -27.50
C ARG A 77 -4.38 0.59 -27.05
N LYS A 78 -4.07 0.69 -25.76
CA LYS A 78 -2.88 0.08 -25.13
C LYS A 78 -3.11 -1.37 -24.72
N THR A 79 -4.37 -1.75 -24.56
CA THR A 79 -4.82 -3.11 -24.28
C THR A 79 -6.11 -3.38 -25.06
N GLU A 80 -6.41 -4.66 -25.29
CA GLU A 80 -7.74 -5.06 -25.74
C GLU A 80 -8.80 -4.70 -24.70
N ASN A 81 -10.08 -4.78 -25.09
CA ASN A 81 -11.19 -4.54 -24.18
C ASN A 81 -11.33 -5.69 -23.16
N VAL A 82 -10.53 -5.62 -22.09
CA VAL A 82 -10.47 -6.62 -21.01
C VAL A 82 -11.79 -6.72 -20.24
N PHE A 83 -12.67 -5.71 -20.29
CA PHE A 83 -14.00 -5.78 -19.65
C PHE A 83 -14.91 -6.85 -20.26
N ARG A 84 -14.59 -7.38 -21.44
CA ARG A 84 -15.30 -8.53 -22.01
C ARG A 84 -14.86 -9.87 -21.41
N GLN A 85 -13.75 -9.89 -20.68
CA GLN A 85 -13.17 -11.12 -20.14
C GLN A 85 -13.74 -11.41 -18.74
N LYS A 86 -14.36 -12.59 -18.56
CA LYS A 86 -14.89 -12.99 -17.24
C LYS A 86 -13.80 -13.04 -16.16
N ARG A 87 -12.58 -13.45 -16.54
CA ARG A 87 -11.42 -13.51 -15.63
C ARG A 87 -11.06 -12.13 -15.07
N PHE A 88 -11.18 -11.07 -15.87
CA PHE A 88 -10.92 -9.69 -15.43
C PHE A 88 -11.83 -9.33 -14.25
N TRP A 89 -13.14 -9.48 -14.42
CA TRP A 89 -14.12 -9.17 -13.39
C TRP A 89 -14.00 -10.07 -12.17
N LEU A 90 -13.74 -11.36 -12.36
CA LEU A 90 -13.55 -12.30 -11.26
C LEU A 90 -12.38 -11.87 -10.37
N MET A 91 -11.21 -11.58 -10.97
CA MET A 91 -10.03 -11.13 -10.21
C MET A 91 -10.26 -9.76 -9.59
N ALA A 92 -10.88 -8.81 -10.30
CA ALA A 92 -11.16 -7.48 -9.77
C ALA A 92 -12.09 -7.57 -8.55
N VAL A 93 -13.23 -8.27 -8.67
CA VAL A 93 -14.18 -8.41 -7.56
C VAL A 93 -13.53 -9.10 -6.37
N ILE A 94 -12.81 -10.20 -6.57
CA ILE A 94 -12.13 -10.90 -5.46
C ILE A 94 -11.09 -9.98 -4.79
N GLY A 95 -10.20 -9.37 -5.56
CA GLY A 95 -9.15 -8.52 -5.02
C GLY A 95 -9.70 -7.31 -4.28
N PHE A 96 -10.61 -6.57 -4.88
CA PHE A 96 -11.19 -5.39 -4.24
C PHE A 96 -12.12 -5.74 -3.06
N ALA A 97 -12.70 -6.95 -3.02
CA ALA A 97 -13.41 -7.44 -1.85
C ALA A 97 -12.45 -7.72 -0.69
N ILE A 98 -11.29 -8.32 -0.97
CA ILE A 98 -10.22 -8.53 0.01
C ILE A 98 -9.73 -7.19 0.56
N LEU A 99 -9.36 -6.25 -0.33
CA LEU A 99 -8.90 -4.92 0.08
C LEU A 99 -9.96 -4.14 0.86
N SER A 100 -11.23 -4.16 0.43
CA SER A 100 -12.30 -3.50 1.17
C SER A 100 -12.49 -4.11 2.56
N THR A 101 -12.37 -5.43 2.67
CA THR A 101 -12.43 -6.10 3.97
C THR A 101 -11.28 -5.62 4.85
N ASP A 102 -10.04 -5.61 4.35
CA ASP A 102 -8.89 -5.09 5.08
C ASP A 102 -9.10 -3.65 5.59
N ARG A 103 -9.66 -2.77 4.75
CA ARG A 103 -9.95 -1.36 5.09
C ARG A 103 -11.08 -1.14 6.09
N THR A 104 -12.00 -2.10 6.23
CA THR A 104 -13.23 -1.93 7.02
C THR A 104 -13.33 -2.86 8.23
N PHE A 105 -12.52 -3.91 8.25
CA PHE A 105 -12.60 -4.96 9.26
C PHE A 105 -11.99 -4.52 10.59
N SER A 106 -12.77 -4.61 11.67
CA SER A 106 -12.38 -4.16 13.01
C SER A 106 -12.86 -5.09 14.12
N TRP A 107 -12.43 -6.36 14.07
CA TRP A 107 -12.90 -7.39 15.01
C TRP A 107 -12.31 -7.26 16.43
N TYR A 108 -11.28 -6.46 16.68
CA TYR A 108 -10.69 -6.35 18.02
C TYR A 108 -11.62 -5.68 19.08
N GLY A 109 -12.83 -5.23 18.70
CA GLY A 109 -13.79 -4.62 19.62
C GLY A 109 -14.18 -5.48 20.83
N PHE A 110 -14.24 -6.82 20.69
CA PHE A 110 -14.55 -7.72 21.82
C PHE A 110 -13.51 -7.65 22.94
N MET A 111 -12.27 -7.25 22.64
CA MET A 111 -11.19 -7.16 23.61
C MET A 111 -11.43 -6.07 24.66
N ARG A 112 -12.32 -5.10 24.38
CA ARG A 112 -12.73 -4.07 25.37
C ARG A 112 -13.30 -4.66 26.64
N ALA A 113 -13.91 -5.85 26.58
CA ALA A 113 -14.48 -6.52 27.75
C ALA A 113 -13.42 -7.16 28.66
N TYR A 114 -12.20 -7.36 28.16
CA TYR A 114 -11.15 -8.13 28.84
C TYR A 114 -9.89 -7.32 29.15
N LEU A 115 -9.73 -6.13 28.58
CA LEU A 115 -8.54 -5.29 28.71
C LEU A 115 -8.83 -3.97 29.41
N THR A 116 -7.83 -3.43 30.11
CA THR A 116 -7.92 -2.06 30.62
C THR A 116 -8.02 -1.07 29.46
N PRO A 117 -8.56 0.15 29.66
CA PRO A 117 -8.64 1.16 28.61
C PRO A 117 -7.28 1.54 28.00
N VAL A 118 -6.20 1.46 28.78
CA VAL A 118 -4.82 1.72 28.34
C VAL A 118 -4.34 0.58 27.44
N ASP A 119 -4.49 -0.66 27.90
CA ASP A 119 -4.08 -1.85 27.13
C ASP A 119 -4.86 -1.98 25.84
N PHE A 120 -6.18 -1.81 25.91
CA PHE A 120 -7.05 -1.89 24.75
C PHE A 120 -6.63 -0.90 23.66
N ARG A 121 -6.30 0.35 24.03
CA ARG A 121 -5.90 1.38 23.06
C ARG A 121 -4.64 0.97 22.29
N PHE A 122 -3.63 0.49 23.01
CA PHE A 122 -2.36 0.09 22.41
C PHE A 122 -2.51 -1.20 21.58
N PHE A 123 -3.09 -2.26 22.16
CA PHE A 123 -3.28 -3.53 21.45
C PHE A 123 -4.21 -3.41 20.25
N ALA A 124 -5.28 -2.61 20.32
CA ALA A 124 -6.16 -2.38 19.18
C ALA A 124 -5.38 -1.81 17.98
N ARG A 125 -4.43 -0.89 18.21
CA ARG A 125 -3.59 -0.34 17.15
C ARG A 125 -2.62 -1.38 16.58
N CYS A 126 -1.93 -2.12 17.44
CA CYS A 126 -1.00 -3.18 17.02
C CYS A 126 -1.70 -4.29 16.23
N ILE A 127 -2.88 -4.72 16.70
CA ILE A 127 -3.71 -5.71 16.01
C ILE A 127 -4.19 -5.15 14.68
N ASN A 128 -4.70 -3.92 14.63
CA ASN A 128 -5.16 -3.32 13.39
C ASN A 128 -4.09 -3.37 12.29
N TRP A 129 -2.82 -3.06 12.61
CA TRP A 129 -1.73 -3.19 11.66
C TRP A 129 -1.43 -4.64 11.24
N SER A 130 -1.46 -5.57 12.19
CA SER A 130 -1.09 -6.98 11.92
C SER A 130 -2.23 -7.77 11.27
N LEU A 131 -3.46 -7.27 11.34
CA LEU A 131 -4.67 -7.94 10.86
C LEU A 131 -4.65 -8.17 9.36
N SER A 132 -3.99 -7.28 8.61
CA SER A 132 -3.80 -7.35 7.17
C SER A 132 -3.04 -8.60 6.72
N LEU A 133 -2.18 -9.18 7.57
CA LEU A 133 -1.58 -10.48 7.30
C LEU A 133 -2.62 -11.62 7.20
N PHE A 134 -3.73 -11.50 7.92
CA PHE A 134 -4.78 -12.52 7.92
C PHE A 134 -5.90 -12.21 6.93
N VAL A 135 -6.24 -10.93 6.78
CA VAL A 135 -7.35 -10.49 5.93
C VAL A 135 -6.93 -10.35 4.47
N ASP A 136 -5.67 -10.01 4.20
CA ASP A 136 -5.18 -9.81 2.83
C ASP A 136 -4.23 -10.93 2.39
N VAL A 137 -3.15 -11.17 3.14
CA VAL A 137 -2.12 -12.16 2.71
C VAL A 137 -2.68 -13.58 2.59
N LEU A 138 -3.37 -14.09 3.61
CA LEU A 138 -3.90 -15.45 3.56
C LEU A 138 -4.93 -15.64 2.42
N PRO A 139 -5.95 -14.77 2.24
CA PRO A 139 -6.85 -14.86 1.11
C PRO A 139 -6.15 -14.74 -0.25
N LEU A 140 -5.18 -13.84 -0.42
CA LEU A 140 -4.44 -13.73 -1.68
C LEU A 140 -3.62 -15.00 -1.98
N LEU A 141 -3.04 -15.64 -0.98
CA LEU A 141 -2.37 -16.93 -1.14
C LEU A 141 -3.35 -18.05 -1.56
N MET A 142 -4.58 -18.04 -1.02
CA MET A 142 -5.64 -18.94 -1.45
C MET A 142 -6.07 -18.67 -2.90
N VAL A 143 -6.28 -17.41 -3.27
CA VAL A 143 -6.60 -16.97 -4.64
C VAL A 143 -5.51 -17.44 -5.60
N TYR A 144 -4.24 -17.20 -5.28
CA TYR A 144 -3.12 -17.71 -6.06
C TYR A 144 -3.19 -19.23 -6.24
N ARG A 145 -3.43 -19.97 -5.14
CA ARG A 145 -3.46 -21.44 -5.16
C ARG A 145 -4.59 -22.03 -6.01
N ILE A 146 -5.71 -21.31 -6.12
CA ILE A 146 -6.91 -21.72 -6.86
C ILE A 146 -6.82 -21.33 -8.34
N PHE A 147 -6.41 -20.09 -8.62
CA PHE A 147 -6.51 -19.51 -9.97
C PHE A 147 -5.19 -19.46 -10.75
N GLU A 148 -4.05 -19.60 -10.07
CA GLU A 148 -2.74 -19.54 -10.71
C GLU A 148 -2.08 -20.92 -10.80
N SER A 149 -1.70 -21.28 -12.02
CA SER A 149 -1.10 -22.58 -12.36
C SER A 149 0.39 -22.50 -12.69
N GLU A 150 1.01 -21.33 -12.48
CA GLU A 150 2.41 -21.06 -12.84
C GLU A 150 3.40 -22.01 -12.13
N ARG A 151 4.44 -22.43 -12.88
CA ARG A 151 5.55 -23.25 -12.39
C ARG A 151 6.89 -22.64 -12.82
N PRO A 152 7.86 -22.44 -11.91
CA PRO A 152 7.75 -22.60 -10.46
C PRO A 152 6.74 -21.62 -9.84
N ARG A 153 6.15 -21.98 -8.70
CA ARG A 153 5.17 -21.11 -8.03
C ARG A 153 5.87 -19.86 -7.48
N THR A 154 5.35 -18.69 -7.83
CA THR A 154 5.88 -17.40 -7.41
C THR A 154 5.08 -16.77 -6.28
N TYR A 155 3.84 -17.21 -6.05
CA TYR A 155 2.93 -16.69 -5.02
C TYR A 155 2.79 -15.17 -5.08
N TYR A 156 2.45 -14.67 -6.27
CA TYR A 156 2.41 -13.23 -6.57
C TYR A 156 3.72 -12.50 -6.20
N GLY A 157 4.86 -13.17 -6.39
CA GLY A 157 6.20 -12.60 -6.17
C GLY A 157 6.78 -12.79 -4.75
N LEU A 158 6.14 -13.54 -3.87
CA LEU A 158 6.70 -13.90 -2.55
C LEU A 158 7.79 -14.98 -2.62
N SER A 159 7.95 -15.67 -3.75
CA SER A 159 9.03 -16.63 -3.91
C SER A 159 10.40 -15.94 -3.87
N LEU A 160 11.29 -16.40 -2.99
CA LEU A 160 12.66 -15.89 -2.83
C LEU A 160 13.65 -16.39 -3.91
N GLN A 161 13.16 -17.05 -4.95
CA GLN A 161 14.02 -17.64 -5.96
C GLN A 161 14.88 -16.58 -6.67
N LYS A 162 16.21 -16.68 -6.48
CA LYS A 162 17.25 -15.90 -7.18
C LYS A 162 17.08 -14.37 -7.12
N THR A 163 16.62 -13.82 -6.00
CA THR A 163 16.46 -12.36 -5.84
C THR A 163 17.73 -11.74 -5.25
N ASP A 164 18.37 -10.84 -6.00
CA ASP A 164 19.47 -10.00 -5.49
C ASP A 164 18.88 -8.79 -4.74
N LEU A 165 19.04 -8.78 -3.41
CA LEU A 165 18.46 -7.74 -2.56
C LEU A 165 19.30 -6.45 -2.49
N ARG A 166 20.58 -6.50 -2.89
CA ARG A 166 21.53 -5.37 -2.74
C ARG A 166 21.03 -4.07 -3.40
N PRO A 167 20.44 -4.08 -4.62
CA PRO A 167 19.97 -2.85 -5.25
C PRO A 167 18.86 -2.16 -4.47
N TYR A 168 18.03 -2.91 -3.71
CA TYR A 168 16.93 -2.36 -2.93
C TYR A 168 17.42 -1.63 -1.69
N PHE A 169 18.44 -2.15 -0.99
CA PHE A 169 19.07 -1.42 0.12
C PHE A 169 19.74 -0.12 -0.34
N GLN A 170 20.32 -0.08 -1.55
CA GLN A 170 20.86 1.16 -2.12
C GLN A 170 19.75 2.17 -2.43
N LEU A 171 18.62 1.70 -2.98
CA LEU A 171 17.47 2.55 -3.23
C LEU A 171 16.86 3.06 -1.91
N LEU A 172 16.79 2.20 -0.89
CA LEU A 172 16.35 2.58 0.45
C LEU A 172 17.27 3.66 1.04
N LEU A 173 18.59 3.56 0.92
CA LEU A 173 19.50 4.60 1.40
C LEU A 173 19.22 5.97 0.75
N VAL A 174 18.97 5.98 -0.56
CA VAL A 174 18.57 7.22 -1.27
C VAL A 174 17.21 7.72 -0.77
N ALA A 175 16.24 6.81 -0.57
CA ALA A 175 14.94 7.16 -0.04
C ALA A 175 15.03 7.76 1.37
N ILE A 176 15.88 7.21 2.25
CA ILE A 176 16.13 7.73 3.61
C ILE A 176 16.60 9.18 3.57
N VAL A 177 17.48 9.56 2.64
CA VAL A 177 17.92 10.95 2.49
C VAL A 177 16.75 11.86 2.09
N ILE A 178 15.93 11.42 1.13
CA ILE A 178 14.75 12.17 0.67
C ILE A 178 13.73 12.32 1.81
N ILE A 179 13.49 11.26 2.57
CA ILE A 179 12.62 11.23 3.76
C ILE A 179 13.16 12.14 4.85
N GLY A 180 14.47 12.16 5.09
CA GLY A 180 15.10 13.08 6.03
C GLY A 180 14.79 14.54 5.69
N ILE A 181 14.83 14.90 4.41
CA ILE A 181 14.42 16.24 3.95
C ILE A 181 12.90 16.44 4.10
N GLY A 182 12.10 15.49 3.61
CA GLY A 182 10.64 15.57 3.65
C GLY A 182 10.07 15.61 5.07
N SER A 183 10.80 15.07 6.05
CA SER A 183 10.41 15.12 7.46
C SER A 183 10.22 16.55 7.97
N PHE A 184 10.88 17.54 7.38
CA PHE A 184 10.75 18.95 7.79
C PHE A 184 9.44 19.61 7.30
N PHE A 185 8.71 18.97 6.39
CA PHE A 185 7.44 19.49 5.89
C PHE A 185 6.36 19.43 6.98
N SER A 186 5.50 20.45 7.03
CA SER A 186 4.56 20.65 8.14
C SER A 186 3.52 19.54 8.26
N ASP A 187 3.03 19.01 7.14
CA ASP A 187 2.06 17.93 7.09
C ASP A 187 2.66 16.60 7.57
N ILE A 188 3.91 16.30 7.17
CA ILE A 188 4.64 15.12 7.62
C ILE A 188 4.95 15.19 9.12
N LYS A 189 5.46 16.33 9.60
CA LYS A 189 5.81 16.55 11.01
C LYS A 189 4.59 16.42 11.94
N ALA A 190 3.42 16.85 11.49
CA ALA A 190 2.18 16.72 12.26
C ALA A 190 1.72 15.25 12.38
N TYR A 191 2.06 14.42 11.41
CA TYR A 191 1.58 13.04 11.32
C TYR A 191 2.50 12.01 11.98
N TYR A 192 3.82 12.26 11.96
CA TYR A 192 4.84 11.37 12.53
C TYR A 192 5.43 11.89 13.86
N PRO A 193 5.91 11.00 14.75
CA PRO A 193 5.83 9.54 14.69
C PRO A 193 4.42 9.04 15.03
N ARG A 194 3.97 8.00 14.34
CA ARG A 194 2.66 7.37 14.56
C ARG A 194 2.59 6.69 15.91
N TYR A 195 3.72 6.16 16.41
CA TYR A 195 3.80 5.52 17.72
C TYR A 195 3.19 6.39 18.84
N GLN A 196 3.37 7.71 18.82
CA GLN A 196 2.86 8.59 19.88
C GLN A 196 1.32 8.68 19.92
N HIS A 197 0.66 8.42 18.79
CA HIS A 197 -0.80 8.38 18.71
C HIS A 197 -1.37 6.99 19.08
N SER A 198 -0.49 6.01 19.38
CA SER A 198 -0.88 4.64 19.72
C SER A 198 -1.25 4.45 21.20
N GLY A 199 -0.78 5.33 22.09
CA GLY A 199 -0.87 5.14 23.54
C GLY A 199 0.18 4.18 24.12
N GLY A 200 1.21 3.82 23.34
CA GLY A 200 2.27 2.90 23.75
C GLY A 200 3.16 3.42 24.89
N ASP A 201 3.26 4.73 25.06
CA ASP A 201 3.90 5.41 26.19
C ASP A 201 3.16 5.08 27.49
N ARG A 202 1.85 5.30 27.51
CA ARG A 202 0.99 5.02 28.67
C ARG A 202 0.93 3.53 28.98
N PHE A 203 0.95 2.68 27.95
CA PHE A 203 1.03 1.24 28.11
C PHE A 203 2.35 0.84 28.79
N ALA A 204 3.48 1.38 28.35
CA ALA A 204 4.77 1.10 28.98
C ALA A 204 4.78 1.53 30.45
N ASP A 205 4.31 2.74 30.75
CA ASP A 205 4.23 3.26 32.12
C ASP A 205 3.33 2.39 33.02
N ALA A 206 2.13 2.02 32.54
CA ALA A 206 1.17 1.23 33.30
C ALA A 206 1.68 -0.18 33.67
N HIS A 207 2.59 -0.74 32.88
CA HIS A 207 3.18 -2.06 33.10
C HIS A 207 4.61 -2.02 33.64
N GLY A 208 5.15 -0.83 33.96
CA GLY A 208 6.53 -0.68 34.44
C GLY A 208 7.57 -1.13 33.41
N LEU A 209 7.23 -1.07 32.12
CA LEU A 209 8.10 -1.47 31.02
C LEU A 209 8.95 -0.30 30.53
N PRO A 210 10.19 -0.54 30.07
CA PRO A 210 10.92 0.46 29.31
C PRO A 210 10.16 0.83 28.02
N VAL A 211 10.05 2.13 27.72
CA VAL A 211 9.31 2.65 26.54
C VAL A 211 9.77 2.01 25.23
N TRP A 212 11.06 1.69 25.07
CA TRP A 212 11.58 1.05 23.87
C TRP A 212 10.92 -0.30 23.55
N VAL A 213 10.41 -1.01 24.57
CA VAL A 213 9.72 -2.30 24.39
C VAL A 213 8.38 -2.08 23.68
N SER A 214 7.58 -1.10 24.11
CA SER A 214 6.32 -0.82 23.44
C SER A 214 6.52 -0.17 22.07
N VAL A 215 7.58 0.63 21.88
CA VAL A 215 8.01 1.07 20.54
C VAL A 215 8.30 -0.14 19.65
N LEU A 216 9.14 -1.08 20.09
CA LEU A 216 9.49 -2.26 19.30
C LEU A 216 8.26 -3.10 18.92
N ILE A 217 7.35 -3.34 19.87
CA ILE A 217 6.10 -4.08 19.60
C ILE A 217 5.27 -3.35 18.53
N TYR A 218 5.07 -2.04 18.71
CA TYR A 218 4.30 -1.24 17.77
C TYR A 218 4.93 -1.23 16.37
N GLU A 219 6.24 -1.02 16.27
CA GLU A 219 6.96 -0.94 14.99
C GLU A 219 7.02 -2.28 14.25
N LEU A 220 7.05 -3.41 14.97
CA LEU A 220 6.94 -4.74 14.36
C LEU A 220 5.55 -4.97 13.79
N CYS A 221 4.50 -4.62 14.53
CA CYS A 221 3.12 -4.69 14.07
C CYS A 221 2.88 -3.77 12.87
N TYR A 222 3.29 -2.50 12.98
CA TYR A 222 3.18 -1.51 11.91
C TYR A 222 3.98 -1.93 10.66
N GLY A 223 5.21 -2.40 10.84
CA GLY A 223 6.04 -2.91 9.76
C GLY A 223 5.43 -4.11 9.03
N SER A 224 4.67 -4.95 9.73
CA SER A 224 4.07 -6.15 9.16
C SER A 224 2.96 -5.86 8.14
N ASP A 225 2.24 -4.75 8.30
CA ASP A 225 1.21 -4.28 7.37
C ASP A 225 1.75 -4.12 5.95
N PHE A 226 3.00 -3.66 5.81
CA PHE A 226 3.63 -3.47 4.51
C PHE A 226 3.86 -4.77 3.74
N VAL A 227 3.86 -5.93 4.40
CA VAL A 227 3.88 -7.22 3.70
C VAL A 227 2.57 -7.43 2.95
N ALA A 228 1.43 -7.15 3.60
CA ALA A 228 0.11 -7.22 2.98
C ALA A 228 -0.01 -6.21 1.83
N VAL A 229 0.32 -4.94 2.10
CA VAL A 229 0.28 -3.88 1.10
C VAL A 229 1.14 -4.21 -0.14
N GLU A 230 2.38 -4.66 0.03
CA GLU A 230 3.21 -5.00 -1.12
C GLU A 230 2.71 -6.24 -1.86
N LEU A 231 2.19 -7.25 -1.15
CA LEU A 231 1.59 -8.42 -1.77
C LEU A 231 0.34 -8.06 -2.57
N PHE A 232 -0.53 -7.19 -2.06
CA PHE A 232 -1.73 -6.79 -2.80
C PHE A 232 -1.40 -5.96 -4.02
N PHE A 233 -0.65 -4.88 -3.84
CA PHE A 233 -0.43 -3.90 -4.90
C PHE A 233 0.61 -4.39 -5.90
N ARG A 234 1.81 -4.77 -5.47
CA ARG A 234 2.87 -5.21 -6.38
C ARG A 234 2.75 -6.67 -6.75
N GLY A 235 2.18 -7.47 -5.85
CA GLY A 235 1.93 -8.87 -6.10
C GLY A 235 0.68 -9.10 -6.94
N PHE A 236 -0.49 -9.00 -6.32
CA PHE A 236 -1.76 -9.37 -6.92
C PHE A 236 -2.16 -8.44 -8.08
N LEU A 237 -2.29 -7.12 -7.86
CA LEU A 237 -2.78 -6.19 -8.90
C LEU A 237 -1.88 -6.13 -10.14
N ILE A 238 -0.57 -6.37 -9.99
CA ILE A 238 0.32 -6.49 -11.14
C ILE A 238 0.23 -7.90 -11.72
N HIS A 239 0.65 -8.94 -10.98
CA HIS A 239 0.90 -10.26 -11.58
C HIS A 239 -0.39 -10.98 -12.00
N ALA A 240 -1.52 -10.77 -11.30
CA ALA A 240 -2.80 -11.33 -11.72
C ALA A 240 -3.32 -10.66 -13.01
N PHE A 241 -3.06 -9.36 -13.19
CA PHE A 241 -3.56 -8.59 -14.33
C PHE A 241 -2.57 -8.45 -15.48
N VAL A 242 -1.29 -8.77 -15.32
CA VAL A 242 -0.29 -8.81 -16.41
C VAL A 242 -0.72 -9.74 -17.54
N LYS A 243 -1.47 -10.80 -17.25
CA LYS A 243 -2.02 -11.71 -18.27
C LYS A 243 -3.03 -11.05 -19.21
N MET A 244 -3.64 -9.95 -18.78
CA MET A 244 -4.68 -9.23 -19.51
C MET A 244 -4.19 -7.86 -19.99
N LEU A 245 -3.40 -7.15 -19.18
CA LEU A 245 -2.93 -5.78 -19.44
C LEU A 245 -1.44 -5.71 -19.84
N GLY A 246 -0.71 -6.82 -19.78
CA GLY A 246 0.75 -6.81 -19.93
C GLY A 246 1.43 -5.93 -18.88
N GLY A 247 2.53 -5.28 -19.26
CA GLY A 247 3.24 -4.32 -18.39
C GLY A 247 2.42 -3.08 -18.03
N TYR A 248 1.31 -2.79 -18.74
CA TYR A 248 0.44 -1.66 -18.40
C TYR A 248 -0.35 -1.86 -17.11
N ALA A 249 -0.37 -3.07 -16.51
CA ALA A 249 -0.96 -3.32 -15.20
C ALA A 249 -0.41 -2.42 -14.07
N VAL A 250 0.80 -1.87 -14.24
CA VAL A 250 1.40 -0.92 -13.29
C VAL A 250 0.56 0.36 -13.16
N PHE A 251 -0.04 0.87 -14.24
CA PHE A 251 -0.78 2.14 -14.20
C PHE A 251 -2.04 2.10 -13.33
N PRO A 252 -2.98 1.14 -13.51
CA PRO A 252 -4.16 1.06 -12.64
C PRO A 252 -3.79 0.69 -11.20
N MET A 253 -2.74 -0.11 -10.98
CA MET A 253 -2.20 -0.36 -9.65
C MET A 253 -1.77 0.94 -8.96
N VAL A 254 -1.01 1.80 -9.64
CA VAL A 254 -0.54 3.09 -9.08
C VAL A 254 -1.69 4.00 -8.71
N ALA A 255 -2.74 4.07 -9.54
CA ALA A 255 -3.92 4.88 -9.23
C ALA A 255 -4.64 4.37 -7.98
N THR A 256 -4.85 3.06 -7.85
CA THR A 256 -5.41 2.47 -6.63
C THR A 256 -4.51 2.68 -5.42
N TYR A 257 -3.19 2.61 -5.60
CA TYR A 257 -2.24 2.82 -4.51
C TYR A 257 -2.23 4.26 -4.00
N ALA A 258 -2.49 5.24 -4.87
CA ALA A 258 -2.71 6.62 -4.45
C ALA A 258 -3.94 6.74 -3.54
N PHE A 259 -5.04 6.05 -3.87
CA PHE A 259 -6.26 6.03 -3.05
C PHE A 259 -6.01 5.38 -1.68
N LEU A 260 -5.17 4.35 -1.58
CA LEU A 260 -4.77 3.78 -0.28
C LEU A 260 -4.13 4.83 0.65
N HIS A 261 -3.55 5.90 0.09
CA HIS A 261 -2.90 6.97 0.85
C HIS A 261 -3.82 8.15 1.17
N PHE A 262 -5.06 8.15 0.69
CA PHE A 262 -6.03 9.15 1.13
C PHE A 262 -6.24 9.07 2.65
N GLY A 263 -6.39 10.24 3.28
CA GLY A 263 -6.35 10.41 4.74
C GLY A 263 -4.93 10.54 5.34
N LYS A 264 -3.87 10.31 4.55
CA LYS A 264 -2.48 10.58 4.96
C LYS A 264 -2.04 12.00 4.55
N PRO A 265 -0.84 12.49 4.96
CA PRO A 265 -0.33 13.77 4.48
C PRO A 265 -0.29 13.85 2.95
N LEU A 266 -0.61 15.01 2.37
CA LEU A 266 -0.63 15.21 0.92
C LEU A 266 0.73 14.88 0.30
N THR A 267 1.83 15.25 0.97
CA THR A 267 3.18 14.90 0.53
C THR A 267 3.38 13.39 0.42
N GLU A 268 2.87 12.61 1.38
CA GLU A 268 2.94 11.15 1.34
C GLU A 268 2.11 10.58 0.19
N THR A 269 0.90 11.10 -0.04
CA THR A 269 0.04 10.65 -1.16
C THR A 269 0.63 10.97 -2.53
N VAL A 270 1.18 12.16 -2.72
CA VAL A 270 1.82 12.52 -3.99
C VAL A 270 3.08 11.69 -4.21
N SER A 271 3.92 11.51 -3.17
CA SER A 271 5.12 10.69 -3.28
C SER A 271 4.81 9.20 -3.47
N SER A 272 3.68 8.70 -2.95
CA SER A 272 3.25 7.31 -3.14
C SER A 272 2.92 6.98 -4.61
N VAL A 273 2.50 7.97 -5.41
CA VAL A 273 2.33 7.80 -6.87
C VAL A 273 3.66 7.44 -7.53
N PHE A 274 4.73 8.16 -7.20
CA PHE A 274 6.06 7.93 -7.76
C PHE A 274 6.71 6.66 -7.20
N GLY A 275 6.66 6.46 -5.88
CA GLY A 275 7.17 5.25 -5.23
C GLY A 275 6.41 3.99 -5.68
N GLY A 276 5.08 4.11 -5.78
CA GLY A 276 4.17 3.13 -6.37
C GLY A 276 4.60 2.72 -7.77
N TYR A 277 4.82 3.72 -8.64
CA TYR A 277 5.22 3.49 -10.01
C TYR A 277 6.58 2.79 -10.11
N ILE A 278 7.61 3.30 -9.41
CA ILE A 278 8.96 2.74 -9.45
C ILE A 278 8.96 1.28 -8.95
N LEU A 279 8.37 1.02 -7.78
CA LEU A 279 8.33 -0.32 -7.20
C LEU A 279 7.42 -1.26 -8.01
N GLY A 280 6.36 -0.74 -8.62
CA GLY A 280 5.50 -1.50 -9.53
C GLY A 280 6.25 -1.97 -10.78
N VAL A 281 7.01 -1.09 -11.43
CA VAL A 281 7.86 -1.47 -12.57
C VAL A 281 8.90 -2.51 -12.16
N VAL A 282 9.55 -2.32 -11.01
CA VAL A 282 10.55 -3.28 -10.54
C VAL A 282 9.90 -4.63 -10.27
N SER A 283 8.76 -4.67 -9.58
CA SER A 283 8.05 -5.92 -9.31
C SER A 283 7.63 -6.63 -10.59
N TYR A 284 7.09 -5.90 -11.57
CA TYR A 284 6.77 -6.44 -12.90
C TYR A 284 8.00 -7.07 -13.58
N LYS A 285 9.16 -6.41 -13.51
CA LYS A 285 10.40 -6.89 -14.15
C LYS A 285 11.06 -8.06 -13.41
N THR A 286 10.93 -8.13 -12.09
CA THR A 286 11.59 -9.16 -11.27
C THR A 286 10.67 -10.30 -10.86
N ASN A 287 9.36 -10.18 -11.06
CA ASN A 287 8.35 -11.09 -10.53
C ASN A 287 8.53 -11.34 -9.02
N ASN A 288 8.76 -10.24 -8.28
CA ASN A 288 9.13 -10.30 -6.87
C ASN A 288 8.62 -9.06 -6.11
N VAL A 289 8.20 -9.24 -4.85
CA VAL A 289 7.69 -8.15 -3.99
C VAL A 289 8.61 -7.82 -2.81
N TRP A 290 9.59 -8.68 -2.47
CA TRP A 290 10.47 -8.49 -1.32
C TRP A 290 11.27 -7.19 -1.36
N GLY A 291 11.68 -6.78 -2.56
CA GLY A 291 12.33 -5.48 -2.75
C GLY A 291 11.44 -4.31 -2.38
N GLY A 292 10.14 -4.41 -2.71
CA GLY A 292 9.11 -3.45 -2.29
C GLY A 292 8.92 -3.47 -0.77
N ILE A 293 8.80 -4.66 -0.17
CA ILE A 293 8.63 -4.85 1.29
C ILE A 293 9.77 -4.17 2.05
N ILE A 294 11.02 -4.44 1.68
CA ILE A 294 12.20 -3.86 2.34
C ILE A 294 12.19 -2.33 2.23
N ILE A 295 11.91 -1.80 1.05
CA ILE A 295 11.92 -0.35 0.83
C ILE A 295 10.77 0.30 1.58
N HIS A 296 9.57 -0.25 1.54
CA HIS A 296 8.38 0.33 2.16
C HIS A 296 8.50 0.32 3.69
N MET A 297 8.89 -0.81 4.28
CA MET A 297 9.17 -0.90 5.72
C MET A 297 10.29 0.06 6.13
N GLY A 298 11.38 0.10 5.37
CA GLY A 298 12.49 1.01 5.64
C GLY A 298 12.10 2.48 5.55
N VAL A 299 11.28 2.86 4.56
CA VAL A 299 10.72 4.21 4.41
C VAL A 299 9.86 4.55 5.63
N ALA A 300 8.92 3.69 6.00
CA ALA A 300 8.00 3.90 7.11
C ALA A 300 8.74 4.06 8.45
N TRP A 301 9.65 3.16 8.76
CA TRP A 301 10.46 3.25 9.98
C TRP A 301 11.39 4.47 9.99
N SER A 302 11.88 4.90 8.82
CA SER A 302 12.68 6.13 8.73
C SER A 302 11.85 7.38 9.05
N MET A 303 10.57 7.40 8.64
CA MET A 303 9.64 8.49 9.00
C MET A 303 9.38 8.53 10.51
N GLU A 304 9.22 7.36 11.17
CA GLU A 304 9.11 7.28 12.64
C GLU A 304 10.38 7.81 13.32
N ILE A 305 11.56 7.39 12.86
CA ILE A 305 12.86 7.83 13.41
C ILE A 305 13.05 9.34 13.25
N PHE A 306 12.86 9.89 12.05
CA PHE A 306 13.02 11.33 11.84
C PHE A 306 11.95 12.14 12.58
N GLY A 307 10.71 11.66 12.62
CA GLY A 307 9.64 12.28 13.40
C GLY A 307 9.98 12.32 14.90
N TYR A 308 10.60 11.26 15.43
CA TYR A 308 11.09 11.24 16.81
C TYR A 308 12.26 12.21 17.01
N LEU A 309 13.28 12.19 16.14
CA LEU A 309 14.45 13.07 16.23
C LEU A 309 14.08 14.56 16.18
N GLN A 310 13.12 14.93 15.34
CA GLN A 310 12.66 16.32 15.23
C GLN A 310 11.95 16.83 16.48
N ARG A 311 11.39 15.95 17.30
CA ARG A 311 10.77 16.35 18.58
C ARG A 311 11.79 16.53 19.70
N LEU A 312 13.01 16.02 19.51
CA LEU A 312 14.13 16.22 20.44
C LEU A 312 14.90 17.52 20.15
N MET A 313 14.68 18.15 18.99
CA MET A 313 15.28 19.42 18.56
C MET A 313 14.39 20.59 18.94
#